data_AF-A0A1E4SAQ1-F1
#
_entry.id   AF-A0A1E4SAQ1-F1
#
_cell.length_a   1.000
_cell.length_b   1.000
_cell.length_c   1.000
_cell.angle_alpha   90.00
_cell.angle_beta   90.00
_cell.angle_gamma   90.00
#
_symmetry.space_group_name_H-M   'P 1'
#
loop_
_entity.id
_entity.type
_entity.pdbx_description
1 polymer ?
#
loop_
_entity_poly.entity_id
_entity_poly.type
_entity_poly.pdbx_seq_one_letter_code
_entity_poly.pdbx_strand_id
1 'polypeptide(L)'
;LWVATAVATTITENTISRGTLNVDIGGITLNPGVYWSIINNALTTIAGSLNVSQGGGLYISSTSNLIGLTIALAGVINSIQNDGVIAFNSLRSLTTPTFQLAGASFVNNGQMYLGGDGSVGVPVMSITSLLWTNNGFLSFYQNTRSGGVVTLGAVLPITNNGQICLFNQAYVQSTAVTGVGCITVGQTSTLWIQNSLLSFGSGQTILLQTQSSAIRIEALSLSQTFEVAGYGNGNLIGLSLPLNLDTILLDPFRYDARTGILTLISGVFTQNFHIGTGYDPRLFQVVNANYGGLITTVLRGGVIYNGPVPSGATPAANCRQCRAFPDAP
;
A
#
# COMPACT_ATOMS: atom_id res chain seq x y z
N LEU A 1 -26.72 -31.10 -11.84
CA LEU A 1 -25.77 -30.01 -11.52
C LEU A 1 -26.61 -28.82 -11.08
N TRP A 2 -26.79 -28.60 -9.78
CA TRP A 2 -27.55 -27.45 -9.29
C TRP A 2 -26.59 -26.26 -9.23
N VAL A 3 -26.71 -25.34 -10.18
CA VAL A 3 -26.02 -24.05 -10.12
C VAL A 3 -26.80 -23.21 -9.11
N ALA A 4 -26.28 -23.05 -7.89
CA ALA A 4 -26.81 -22.06 -6.97
C ALA A 4 -26.51 -20.67 -7.57
N THR A 5 -27.51 -20.02 -8.13
CA THR A 5 -27.39 -18.63 -8.59
C THR A 5 -27.35 -17.73 -7.36
N ALA A 6 -26.18 -17.18 -7.03
CA ALA A 6 -26.07 -16.16 -5.99
C ALA A 6 -26.88 -14.92 -6.41
N VAL A 7 -27.80 -14.48 -5.55
CA VAL A 7 -28.68 -13.34 -5.83
C VAL A 7 -27.97 -12.06 -5.39
N ALA A 8 -28.04 -11.02 -6.23
CA ALA A 8 -27.53 -9.71 -5.87
C ALA A 8 -28.30 -9.14 -4.67
N THR A 9 -27.58 -8.59 -3.70
CA THR A 9 -28.12 -8.02 -2.47
C THR A 9 -28.03 -6.50 -2.55
N THR A 10 -29.17 -5.82 -2.39
CA THR A 10 -29.24 -4.37 -2.27
C THR A 10 -29.57 -4.01 -0.83
N ILE A 11 -28.74 -3.19 -0.20
CA ILE A 11 -28.94 -2.68 1.15
C ILE A 11 -29.56 -1.30 1.03
N THR A 12 -30.81 -1.18 1.47
CA THR A 12 -31.61 0.06 1.39
C THR A 12 -31.79 0.74 2.75
N GLU A 13 -31.41 0.07 3.83
CA GLU A 13 -31.45 0.56 5.21
C GLU A 13 -30.26 0.03 6.00
N ASN A 14 -29.94 0.72 7.10
CA ASN A 14 -28.83 0.34 7.96
C ASN A 14 -29.01 -1.08 8.49
N THR A 15 -28.06 -1.96 8.16
CA THR A 15 -28.15 -3.38 8.43
C THR A 15 -26.95 -3.84 9.26
N ILE A 16 -27.20 -4.65 10.29
CA ILE A 16 -26.15 -5.31 11.07
C ILE A 16 -26.39 -6.82 11.02
N SER A 17 -25.36 -7.57 10.66
CA SER A 17 -25.36 -9.02 10.57
C SER A 17 -24.24 -9.59 11.43
N ARG A 18 -24.52 -10.66 12.18
CA ARG A 18 -23.57 -11.24 13.13
C ARG A 18 -23.43 -12.75 12.93
N GLY A 19 -22.20 -13.23 13.09
CA GLY A 19 -21.87 -14.65 13.03
C GLY A 19 -21.74 -15.17 11.59
N THR A 20 -21.87 -16.48 11.43
CA THR A 20 -21.73 -17.15 10.14
C THR A 20 -22.87 -16.79 9.20
N LEU A 21 -22.56 -16.00 8.16
CA LEU A 21 -23.42 -15.80 7.02
C LEU A 21 -23.11 -16.88 6.00
N ASN A 22 -24.01 -17.85 5.88
CA ASN A 22 -23.81 -19.03 5.06
C ASN A 22 -24.23 -18.74 3.61
N VAL A 23 -23.55 -17.83 2.91
CA VAL A 23 -23.90 -17.50 1.52
C VAL A 23 -22.71 -16.91 0.76
N ASP A 24 -22.45 -17.45 -0.43
CA ASP A 24 -21.88 -16.66 -1.52
C ASP A 24 -22.85 -15.51 -1.78
N ILE A 25 -22.49 -14.32 -1.32
CA ILE A 25 -23.30 -13.13 -1.56
C ILE A 25 -23.15 -12.83 -3.06
N GLY A 26 -24.23 -12.57 -3.77
CA GLY A 26 -24.12 -12.11 -5.16
C GLY A 26 -23.45 -10.73 -5.25
N GLY A 27 -23.81 -9.94 -6.27
CA GLY A 27 -23.41 -8.53 -6.26
C GLY A 27 -23.92 -7.82 -5.01
N ILE A 28 -23.16 -6.89 -4.46
CA ILE A 28 -23.54 -6.08 -3.31
C ILE A 28 -23.71 -4.64 -3.77
N THR A 29 -24.86 -4.04 -3.49
CA THR A 29 -25.10 -2.60 -3.71
C THR A 29 -25.57 -1.97 -2.42
N LEU A 30 -24.86 -0.95 -1.93
CA LEU A 30 -25.29 -0.12 -0.81
C LEU A 30 -25.81 1.21 -1.35
N ASN A 31 -27.04 1.57 -0.98
CA ASN A 31 -27.63 2.85 -1.34
C ASN A 31 -26.88 4.03 -0.68
N PRO A 32 -27.10 5.26 -1.16
CA PRO A 32 -26.53 6.45 -0.53
C PRO A 32 -26.90 6.55 0.95
N GLY A 33 -25.92 6.85 1.80
CA GLY A 33 -26.11 7.10 3.23
C GLY A 33 -26.43 5.88 4.10
N VAL A 34 -26.47 4.66 3.55
CA VAL A 34 -26.77 3.44 4.33
C VAL A 34 -25.55 2.55 4.51
N TYR A 35 -25.49 1.85 5.64
CA TYR A 35 -24.41 0.92 5.92
C TYR A 35 -24.85 -0.53 6.05
N TRP A 36 -23.91 -1.44 5.80
CA TRP A 36 -23.99 -2.83 6.21
C TRP A 36 -22.77 -3.21 7.04
N SER A 37 -23.00 -3.62 8.28
CA SER A 37 -21.98 -4.07 9.22
C SER A 37 -22.10 -5.60 9.40
N ILE A 38 -21.12 -6.34 8.90
CA ILE A 38 -21.00 -7.80 9.04
C ILE A 38 -19.93 -8.08 10.10
N ILE A 39 -20.33 -8.70 11.20
CA ILE A 39 -19.47 -8.90 12.38
C ILE A 39 -19.25 -10.40 12.61
N ASN A 40 -17.98 -10.79 12.76
CA ASN A 40 -17.53 -12.16 13.05
C ASN A 40 -17.94 -13.20 12.00
N ASN A 41 -18.04 -12.80 10.73
CA ASN A 41 -18.18 -13.73 9.62
C ASN A 41 -16.80 -14.10 9.07
N ALA A 42 -16.34 -15.33 9.33
CA ALA A 42 -14.99 -15.76 9.00
C ALA A 42 -14.73 -15.79 7.47
N LEU A 43 -15.74 -16.12 6.67
CA LEU A 43 -15.64 -16.24 5.23
C LEU A 43 -16.72 -15.40 4.56
N THR A 44 -16.31 -14.40 3.78
CA THR A 44 -17.22 -13.61 2.93
C THR A 44 -16.73 -13.67 1.49
N THR A 45 -17.45 -14.38 0.64
CA THR A 45 -17.23 -14.37 -0.82
C THR A 45 -18.30 -13.52 -1.49
N ILE A 46 -17.86 -12.53 -2.27
CA ILE A 46 -18.72 -11.67 -3.08
C ILE A 46 -18.66 -12.18 -4.52
N ALA A 47 -19.68 -12.91 -4.95
CA ALA A 47 -19.81 -13.55 -6.26
C ALA A 47 -20.33 -12.62 -7.38
N GLY A 48 -20.40 -11.31 -7.13
CA GLY A 48 -20.76 -10.27 -8.12
C GLY A 48 -20.02 -8.96 -7.87
N SER A 49 -20.39 -7.89 -8.57
CA SER A 49 -19.80 -6.56 -8.34
C SER A 49 -20.18 -5.98 -6.97
N LEU A 50 -19.28 -5.21 -6.38
CA LEU A 50 -19.47 -4.46 -5.13
C LEU A 50 -19.57 -2.97 -5.44
N ASN A 51 -20.71 -2.37 -5.12
CA ASN A 51 -21.00 -0.95 -5.30
C ASN A 51 -21.36 -0.32 -3.96
N VAL A 52 -20.55 0.63 -3.48
CA VAL A 52 -20.84 1.41 -2.26
C VAL A 52 -21.04 2.86 -2.65
N SER A 53 -22.28 3.32 -2.56
CA SER A 53 -22.65 4.70 -2.94
C SER A 53 -22.11 5.74 -1.95
N GLN A 54 -22.14 7.01 -2.36
CA GLN A 54 -21.73 8.14 -1.53
C GLN A 54 -22.43 8.14 -0.16
N GLY A 55 -21.64 8.29 0.89
CA GLY A 55 -22.12 8.28 2.28
C GLY A 55 -22.55 6.90 2.80
N GLY A 56 -22.60 5.87 1.95
CA GLY A 56 -22.83 4.50 2.36
C GLY A 56 -21.56 3.83 2.90
N GLY A 57 -21.69 2.66 3.52
CA GLY A 57 -20.54 1.96 4.09
C GLY A 57 -20.68 0.46 4.24
N LEU A 58 -19.73 -0.30 3.71
CA LEU A 58 -19.59 -1.74 3.96
C LEU A 58 -18.50 -1.97 5.00
N TYR A 59 -18.89 -2.54 6.14
CA TYR A 59 -17.98 -2.89 7.23
C TYR A 59 -18.00 -4.40 7.41
N ILE A 60 -16.85 -5.06 7.30
CA ILE A 60 -16.69 -6.48 7.64
C ILE A 60 -15.63 -6.53 8.73
N SER A 61 -16.04 -6.89 9.94
CA SER A 61 -15.19 -6.77 11.12
C SER A 61 -15.14 -8.06 11.92
N SER A 62 -13.98 -8.31 12.54
CA SER A 62 -13.82 -9.30 13.59
C SER A 62 -13.62 -8.61 14.91
N THR A 63 -14.46 -8.99 15.88
CA THR A 63 -14.38 -8.57 17.28
C THR A 63 -13.80 -9.67 18.17
N SER A 64 -13.47 -10.82 17.58
CA SER A 64 -12.91 -12.00 18.25
C SER A 64 -11.42 -12.15 17.96
N ASN A 65 -10.67 -12.64 18.95
CA ASN A 65 -9.26 -13.01 18.77
C ASN A 65 -9.06 -14.31 17.97
N LEU A 66 -10.11 -15.11 17.78
CA LEU A 66 -10.05 -16.41 17.11
C LEU A 66 -10.59 -16.40 15.67
N ILE A 67 -11.23 -15.31 15.23
CA ILE A 67 -11.92 -15.27 13.93
C ILE A 67 -11.17 -14.35 12.97
N GLY A 68 -10.48 -14.97 12.02
CA GLY A 68 -9.73 -14.33 10.95
C GLY A 68 -10.65 -14.14 9.78
N LEU A 69 -10.61 -12.96 9.18
CA LEU A 69 -11.50 -12.63 8.07
C LEU A 69 -10.86 -13.08 6.75
N THR A 70 -11.56 -13.93 6.01
CA THR A 70 -11.28 -14.22 4.61
C THR A 70 -12.34 -13.55 3.76
N ILE A 71 -11.94 -12.54 2.98
CA ILE A 71 -12.83 -11.77 2.13
C ILE A 71 -12.31 -11.85 0.70
N ALA A 72 -13.16 -12.35 -0.20
CA ALA A 72 -12.83 -12.51 -1.60
C ALA A 72 -13.88 -11.87 -2.50
N LEU A 73 -13.42 -11.22 -3.58
CA LEU A 73 -14.28 -10.92 -4.73
C LEU A 73 -14.09 -12.05 -5.75
N ALA A 74 -15.14 -12.83 -5.99
CA ALA A 74 -15.10 -14.00 -6.85
C ALA A 74 -15.69 -13.66 -8.23
N GLY A 75 -14.82 -13.38 -9.21
CA GLY A 75 -15.21 -13.32 -10.62
C GLY A 75 -14.37 -12.36 -11.44
N VAL A 76 -13.80 -12.86 -12.54
CA VAL A 76 -12.92 -12.07 -13.44
C VAL A 76 -13.61 -10.90 -14.13
N ILE A 77 -14.95 -10.90 -14.17
CA ILE A 77 -15.78 -9.83 -14.76
C ILE A 77 -16.33 -8.85 -13.72
N ASN A 78 -16.16 -9.14 -12.42
CA ASN A 78 -16.75 -8.34 -11.36
C ASN A 78 -15.95 -7.07 -11.13
N SER A 79 -16.61 -6.06 -10.57
CA SER A 79 -16.02 -4.75 -10.32
C SER A 79 -16.21 -4.30 -8.88
N ILE A 80 -15.32 -3.43 -8.42
CA ILE A 80 -15.50 -2.66 -7.18
C ILE A 80 -15.62 -1.19 -7.56
N GLN A 81 -16.73 -0.58 -7.18
CA GLN A 81 -16.97 0.86 -7.25
C GLN A 81 -17.23 1.36 -5.82
N ASN A 82 -16.34 2.21 -5.30
CA ASN A 82 -16.46 2.75 -3.96
C ASN A 82 -16.49 4.28 -3.95
N ASP A 83 -17.64 4.85 -3.64
CA ASP A 83 -17.85 6.28 -3.39
C ASP A 83 -18.13 6.57 -1.89
N GLY A 84 -18.18 5.53 -1.06
CA GLY A 84 -18.44 5.60 0.39
C GLY A 84 -17.26 5.08 1.22
N VAL A 85 -17.54 4.17 2.16
CA VAL A 85 -16.53 3.52 3.01
C VAL A 85 -16.56 2.00 2.83
N ILE A 86 -15.41 1.38 2.59
CA ILE A 86 -15.23 -0.07 2.70
C ILE A 86 -14.20 -0.33 3.79
N ALA A 87 -14.55 -1.06 4.84
CA ALA A 87 -13.64 -1.33 5.95
C ALA A 87 -13.62 -2.81 6.31
N PHE A 88 -12.47 -3.46 6.09
CA PHE A 88 -12.22 -4.84 6.47
C PHE A 88 -11.28 -4.86 7.67
N ASN A 89 -11.85 -5.08 8.86
CA ASN A 89 -11.16 -4.92 10.12
C ASN A 89 -10.98 -6.27 10.84
N SER A 90 -9.78 -6.84 10.75
CA SER A 90 -9.39 -8.02 11.50
C SER A 90 -8.32 -7.71 12.55
N LEU A 91 -8.19 -6.45 12.99
CA LEU A 91 -7.13 -6.00 13.90
C LEU A 91 -7.20 -6.63 15.29
N ARG A 92 -8.38 -7.10 15.73
CA ARG A 92 -8.54 -7.81 17.01
C ARG A 92 -8.25 -9.31 16.90
N SER A 93 -8.19 -9.85 15.69
CA SER A 93 -7.96 -11.28 15.47
C SER A 93 -6.48 -11.61 15.52
N LEU A 94 -6.15 -12.74 16.17
CA LEU A 94 -4.82 -13.34 16.12
C LEU A 94 -4.69 -14.36 14.98
N THR A 95 -5.80 -14.70 14.31
CA THR A 95 -5.77 -15.54 13.12
C THR A 95 -5.63 -14.68 11.86
N THR A 96 -4.81 -15.17 10.94
CA THR A 96 -4.37 -14.45 9.75
C THR A 96 -5.53 -14.09 8.81
N PRO A 97 -5.83 -12.80 8.57
CA PRO A 97 -6.81 -12.40 7.58
C PRO A 97 -6.28 -12.53 6.15
N THR A 98 -7.19 -12.81 5.22
CA THR A 98 -6.92 -12.85 3.78
C THR A 98 -7.93 -11.98 3.07
N PHE A 99 -7.48 -10.90 2.46
CA PHE A 99 -8.29 -10.02 1.61
C PHE A 99 -7.79 -10.14 0.17
N GLN A 100 -8.58 -10.80 -0.68
CA GLN A 100 -8.24 -11.06 -2.08
C GLN A 100 -9.34 -10.53 -2.99
N LEU A 101 -9.18 -9.28 -3.41
CA LEU A 101 -10.17 -8.57 -4.21
C LEU A 101 -9.73 -8.58 -5.67
N ALA A 102 -10.11 -9.64 -6.38
CA ALA A 102 -9.79 -9.83 -7.78
C ALA A 102 -11.01 -9.58 -8.67
N GLY A 103 -10.84 -8.78 -9.72
CA GLY A 103 -11.94 -8.43 -10.63
C GLY A 103 -11.49 -7.72 -11.91
N ALA A 104 -12.43 -7.41 -12.80
CA ALA A 104 -12.16 -6.66 -14.03
C ALA A 104 -11.73 -5.22 -13.73
N SER A 105 -12.41 -4.54 -12.80
CA SER A 105 -12.13 -3.14 -12.47
C SER A 105 -12.23 -2.81 -10.99
N PHE A 106 -11.41 -1.86 -10.56
CA PHE A 106 -11.41 -1.25 -9.24
C PHE A 106 -11.38 0.27 -9.39
N VAL A 107 -12.39 0.93 -8.81
CA VAL A 107 -12.46 2.40 -8.72
C VAL A 107 -12.79 2.79 -7.29
N ASN A 108 -11.89 3.54 -6.67
CA ASN A 108 -12.07 4.08 -5.33
C ASN A 108 -12.05 5.61 -5.35
N ASN A 109 -13.21 6.23 -5.14
CA ASN A 109 -13.39 7.66 -4.91
C ASN A 109 -13.59 7.98 -3.41
N GLY A 110 -14.07 6.98 -2.65
CA GLY A 110 -14.30 7.06 -1.21
C GLY A 110 -13.08 6.67 -0.37
N GLN A 111 -13.32 5.88 0.66
CA GLN A 111 -12.30 5.41 1.60
C GLN A 111 -12.34 3.88 1.69
N MET A 112 -11.17 3.25 1.69
CA MET A 112 -11.05 1.82 1.85
C MET A 112 -9.93 1.44 2.82
N TYR A 113 -10.24 0.54 3.75
CA TYR A 113 -9.36 0.15 4.86
C TYR A 113 -9.25 -1.37 4.94
N LEU A 114 -8.01 -1.87 4.94
CA LEU A 114 -7.69 -3.29 5.08
C LEU A 114 -6.75 -3.45 6.29
N GLY A 115 -7.24 -4.12 7.33
CA GLY A 115 -6.60 -4.18 8.64
C GLY A 115 -6.50 -5.61 9.16
N GLY A 116 -5.31 -5.97 9.67
CA GLY A 116 -5.06 -7.28 10.28
C GLY A 116 -3.97 -7.24 11.34
N ASP A 117 -3.60 -8.40 11.86
CA ASP A 117 -2.41 -8.56 12.70
C ASP A 117 -1.46 -9.60 12.09
N GLY A 118 -0.19 -9.22 11.98
CA GLY A 118 0.89 -10.05 11.48
C GLY A 118 1.69 -10.77 12.56
N SER A 119 1.22 -10.77 13.82
CA SER A 119 1.92 -11.34 14.96
C SER A 119 2.04 -12.87 14.91
N VAL A 120 1.05 -13.57 14.35
CA VAL A 120 0.98 -15.05 14.31
C VAL A 120 1.18 -15.60 12.89
N GLY A 121 0.83 -14.83 11.86
CA GLY A 121 0.91 -15.29 10.47
C GLY A 121 1.11 -14.16 9.48
N VAL A 122 0.76 -14.41 8.22
CA VAL A 122 1.07 -13.54 7.08
C VAL A 122 -0.23 -13.03 6.45
N PRO A 123 -0.78 -11.90 6.93
CA PRO A 123 -1.95 -11.28 6.31
C PRO A 123 -1.76 -11.05 4.82
N VAL A 124 -2.79 -11.34 4.03
CA VAL A 124 -2.84 -11.05 2.59
C VAL A 124 -3.75 -9.86 2.36
N MET A 125 -3.26 -8.84 1.65
CA MET A 125 -4.04 -7.65 1.32
C MET A 125 -3.85 -7.28 -0.15
N SER A 126 -4.72 -7.81 -1.01
CA SER A 126 -4.57 -7.72 -2.45
C SER A 126 -5.78 -7.10 -3.12
N ILE A 127 -5.54 -6.09 -3.96
CA ILE A 127 -6.54 -5.48 -4.85
C ILE A 127 -6.04 -5.64 -6.28
N THR A 128 -6.38 -6.76 -6.90
CA THR A 128 -5.82 -7.20 -8.18
C THR A 128 -6.88 -7.09 -9.27
N SER A 129 -7.00 -5.91 -9.85
CA SER A 129 -7.89 -5.64 -10.98
C SER A 129 -7.13 -5.25 -12.24
N LEU A 130 -7.71 -5.55 -13.41
CA LEU A 130 -7.13 -5.15 -14.69
C LEU A 130 -7.17 -3.63 -14.87
N LEU A 131 -8.33 -3.01 -14.66
CA LEU A 131 -8.49 -1.56 -14.61
C LEU A 131 -8.45 -1.11 -13.15
N TRP A 132 -7.54 -0.22 -12.80
CA TRP A 132 -7.32 0.14 -11.41
C TRP A 132 -7.14 1.65 -11.26
N THR A 133 -8.05 2.27 -10.51
CA THR A 133 -8.02 3.72 -10.23
C THR A 133 -8.34 3.99 -8.77
N ASN A 134 -7.46 4.76 -8.12
CA ASN A 134 -7.71 5.33 -6.80
C ASN A 134 -7.69 6.86 -6.89
N ASN A 135 -8.83 7.52 -6.65
CA ASN A 135 -8.95 8.97 -6.46
C ASN A 135 -9.15 9.34 -4.98
N GLY A 136 -9.55 8.37 -4.16
CA GLY A 136 -9.88 8.53 -2.76
C GLY A 136 -8.73 8.19 -1.81
N PHE A 137 -9.05 7.41 -0.77
CA PHE A 137 -8.13 7.01 0.28
C PHE A 137 -8.06 5.48 0.41
N LEU A 138 -6.85 4.92 0.45
CA LEU A 138 -6.58 3.51 0.76
C LEU A 138 -5.66 3.42 1.98
N SER A 139 -5.99 2.55 2.93
CA SER A 139 -5.13 2.24 4.07
C SER A 139 -4.94 0.75 4.24
N PHE A 140 -3.68 0.34 4.33
CA PHE A 140 -3.26 -1.01 4.64
C PHE A 140 -2.51 -0.97 5.97
N TYR A 141 -3.03 -1.71 6.95
CA TYR A 141 -2.56 -1.62 8.33
C TYR A 141 -2.38 -3.01 8.93
N GLN A 142 -1.25 -3.21 9.60
CA GLN A 142 -1.04 -4.34 10.50
C GLN A 142 -0.72 -3.84 11.91
N ASN A 143 -1.21 -4.50 12.97
CA ASN A 143 -0.72 -4.20 14.33
C ASN A 143 0.78 -4.50 14.45
N THR A 144 1.16 -5.69 13.98
CA THR A 144 2.55 -6.17 13.96
C THR A 144 2.96 -6.48 12.53
N ARG A 145 4.14 -6.00 12.10
CA ARG A 145 4.67 -6.27 10.77
C ARG A 145 4.95 -7.77 10.60
N SER A 146 4.32 -8.39 9.60
CA SER A 146 4.69 -9.73 9.12
C SER A 146 5.53 -9.68 7.82
N GLY A 147 5.76 -10.86 7.24
CA GLY A 147 6.26 -11.02 5.87
C GLY A 147 5.23 -10.71 4.77
N GLY A 148 4.00 -10.36 5.13
CA GLY A 148 2.92 -10.09 4.19
C GLY A 148 3.19 -8.86 3.34
N VAL A 149 2.70 -8.90 2.10
CA VAL A 149 2.82 -7.80 1.15
C VAL A 149 1.44 -7.37 0.67
N VAL A 150 1.32 -6.07 0.45
CA VAL A 150 0.22 -5.46 -0.30
C VAL A 150 0.53 -5.63 -1.78
N THR A 151 -0.47 -6.10 -2.54
CA THR A 151 -0.38 -6.25 -4.00
C THR A 151 -1.49 -5.45 -4.65
N LEU A 152 -1.13 -4.55 -5.57
CA LEU A 152 -2.06 -3.64 -6.25
C LEU A 152 -1.93 -3.80 -7.76
N GLY A 153 -3.07 -3.81 -8.44
CA GLY A 153 -3.13 -4.04 -9.88
C GLY A 153 -2.88 -5.49 -10.26
N ALA A 154 -2.96 -5.79 -11.55
CA ALA A 154 -2.77 -7.13 -12.09
C ALA A 154 -1.76 -7.14 -13.25
N VAL A 155 -2.08 -6.43 -14.34
CA VAL A 155 -1.28 -6.42 -15.57
C VAL A 155 -1.08 -5.00 -16.10
N LEU A 156 -2.16 -4.22 -16.19
CA LEU A 156 -2.10 -2.83 -16.66
C LEU A 156 -1.60 -1.90 -15.55
N PRO A 157 -1.08 -0.70 -15.91
CA PRO A 157 -0.67 0.29 -14.93
C PRO A 157 -1.82 0.65 -13.98
N ILE A 158 -1.50 0.83 -12.70
CA ILE A 158 -2.43 1.39 -11.72
C ILE A 158 -2.41 2.92 -11.81
N THR A 159 -3.57 3.56 -11.71
CA THR A 159 -3.67 5.02 -11.61
C THR A 159 -3.99 5.43 -10.17
N ASN A 160 -3.06 6.11 -9.50
CA ASN A 160 -3.25 6.66 -8.17
C ASN A 160 -3.28 8.19 -8.21
N ASN A 161 -4.45 8.79 -8.10
CA ASN A 161 -4.63 10.24 -7.92
C ASN A 161 -4.96 10.61 -6.46
N GLY A 162 -5.22 9.60 -5.64
CA GLY A 162 -5.57 9.73 -4.24
C GLY A 162 -4.39 9.51 -3.30
N GLN A 163 -4.71 8.99 -2.12
CA GLN A 163 -3.76 8.68 -1.06
C GLN A 163 -3.74 7.17 -0.78
N ILE A 164 -2.54 6.60 -0.65
CA ILE A 164 -2.31 5.24 -0.18
C ILE A 164 -1.46 5.31 1.08
N CYS A 165 -1.87 4.64 2.17
CA CYS A 165 -1.13 4.61 3.42
C CYS A 165 -0.75 3.18 3.82
N LEU A 166 0.50 3.01 4.23
CA LEU A 166 1.08 1.72 4.62
C LEU A 166 1.57 1.79 6.06
N PHE A 167 1.05 0.96 6.96
CA PHE A 167 1.50 0.88 8.35
C PHE A 167 1.81 -0.55 8.74
N ASN A 168 3.07 -0.81 9.10
CA ASN A 168 3.59 -2.16 9.30
C ASN A 168 3.34 -3.04 8.05
N GLN A 169 3.59 -2.50 6.85
CA GLN A 169 3.30 -3.17 5.57
C GLN A 169 4.43 -3.02 4.55
N ALA A 170 4.63 -4.02 3.71
CA ALA A 170 5.34 -3.84 2.45
C ALA A 170 4.33 -3.68 1.32
N TYR A 171 4.54 -2.72 0.44
CA TYR A 171 3.89 -2.71 -0.87
C TYR A 171 4.91 -3.14 -1.92
N VAL A 172 4.58 -4.17 -2.69
CA VAL A 172 5.40 -4.64 -3.80
C VAL A 172 4.78 -4.15 -5.11
N GLN A 173 5.52 -3.31 -5.82
CA GLN A 173 5.10 -2.83 -7.13
C GLN A 173 5.16 -3.97 -8.16
N SER A 174 4.00 -4.45 -8.58
CA SER A 174 3.84 -5.46 -9.63
C SER A 174 3.56 -4.87 -11.02
N THR A 175 3.03 -3.65 -11.10
CA THR A 175 2.69 -2.95 -12.35
C THR A 175 3.24 -1.52 -12.35
N ALA A 176 3.27 -0.84 -13.49
CA ALA A 176 3.58 0.59 -13.51
C ALA A 176 2.58 1.39 -12.66
N VAL A 177 3.03 2.51 -12.10
CA VAL A 177 2.20 3.41 -11.27
C VAL A 177 2.13 4.76 -11.95
N THR A 178 0.93 5.27 -12.19
CA THR A 178 0.67 6.58 -12.82
C THR A 178 -0.23 7.45 -11.95
N GLY A 179 -0.45 8.70 -12.37
CA GLY A 179 -1.30 9.67 -11.69
C GLY A 179 -0.50 10.70 -10.89
N VAL A 180 -1.20 11.49 -10.07
CA VAL A 180 -0.65 12.63 -9.30
C VAL A 180 -0.82 12.50 -7.78
N GLY A 181 -1.15 11.31 -7.30
CA GLY A 181 -1.42 11.01 -5.90
C GLY A 181 -0.16 10.80 -5.06
N CYS A 182 -0.37 10.26 -3.86
CA CYS A 182 0.70 10.01 -2.90
C CYS A 182 0.63 8.60 -2.31
N ILE A 183 1.81 8.03 -2.03
CA ILE A 183 1.99 6.81 -1.24
C ILE A 183 2.77 7.18 0.02
N THR A 184 2.10 7.13 1.17
CA THR A 184 2.72 7.34 2.47
C THR A 184 3.21 6.01 3.04
N VAL A 185 4.53 5.93 3.19
CA VAL A 185 5.23 4.84 3.85
C VAL A 185 5.30 5.19 5.34
N GLY A 186 4.39 4.64 6.12
CA GLY A 186 4.27 4.86 7.57
C GLY A 186 5.29 4.08 8.39
N GLN A 187 4.97 3.88 9.67
CA GLN A 187 5.80 3.14 10.62
C GLN A 187 6.08 1.71 10.13
N THR A 188 7.34 1.27 10.22
CA THR A 188 7.83 -0.07 9.88
C THR A 188 7.28 -0.58 8.54
N SER A 189 7.20 0.33 7.57
CA SER A 189 6.65 0.06 6.24
C SER A 189 7.71 0.26 5.17
N THR A 190 7.51 -0.45 4.07
CA THR A 190 8.46 -0.47 2.95
C THR A 190 7.73 -0.35 1.63
N LEU A 191 8.11 0.63 0.81
CA LEU A 191 7.78 0.62 -0.60
C LEU A 191 8.87 -0.16 -1.34
N TRP A 192 8.49 -1.27 -1.96
CA TRP A 192 9.40 -2.11 -2.73
C TRP A 192 9.08 -2.02 -4.23
N ILE A 193 9.97 -1.35 -4.95
CA ILE A 193 9.95 -1.23 -6.41
C ILE A 193 10.72 -2.42 -6.98
N GLN A 194 10.01 -3.52 -7.21
CA GLN A 194 10.62 -4.79 -7.60
C GLN A 194 11.06 -4.82 -9.07
N ASN A 195 10.46 -3.98 -9.91
CA ASN A 195 10.83 -3.92 -11.31
C ASN A 195 11.09 -2.47 -11.72
N SER A 196 12.37 -2.07 -11.72
CA SER A 196 12.81 -0.74 -12.13
C SER A 196 12.63 -0.47 -13.64
N LEU A 197 12.10 -1.41 -14.44
CA LEU A 197 11.64 -1.15 -15.81
C LEU A 197 10.20 -0.63 -15.86
N LEU A 198 9.41 -0.89 -14.82
CA LEU A 198 8.06 -0.37 -14.73
C LEU A 198 8.14 1.10 -14.35
N SER A 199 7.44 1.94 -15.11
CA SER A 199 7.43 3.37 -14.83
C SER A 199 6.77 3.66 -13.48
N PHE A 200 7.34 4.64 -12.78
CA PHE A 200 6.72 5.27 -11.63
C PHE A 200 6.52 6.74 -11.99
N GLY A 201 5.26 7.16 -12.08
CA GLY A 201 4.90 8.48 -12.61
C GLY A 201 5.54 9.60 -11.80
N SER A 202 6.13 10.59 -12.47
CA SER A 202 6.77 11.75 -11.82
C SER A 202 5.80 12.65 -11.05
N GLY A 203 4.48 12.50 -11.25
CA GLY A 203 3.47 13.15 -10.43
C GLY A 203 3.16 12.42 -9.13
N GLN A 204 3.61 11.16 -8.95
CA GLN A 204 3.45 10.43 -7.70
C GLN A 204 4.47 10.90 -6.68
N THR A 205 4.04 11.13 -5.45
CA THR A 205 4.96 11.42 -4.34
C THR A 205 5.01 10.24 -3.37
N ILE A 206 6.22 9.83 -3.00
CA ILE A 206 6.46 8.86 -1.94
C ILE A 206 6.81 9.65 -0.67
N LEU A 207 5.95 9.56 0.35
CA LEU A 207 6.20 10.21 1.64
C LEU A 207 6.77 9.21 2.64
N LEU A 208 7.99 9.43 3.08
CA LEU A 208 8.59 8.73 4.21
C LEU A 208 8.16 9.39 5.51
N GLN A 209 7.14 8.85 6.16
CA GLN A 209 6.48 9.52 7.28
C GLN A 209 7.25 9.41 8.60
N THR A 210 8.05 8.36 8.78
CA THR A 210 8.71 8.03 10.06
C THR A 210 10.16 7.61 9.83
N GLN A 211 10.96 7.57 10.89
CA GLN A 211 12.33 7.04 10.86
C GLN A 211 12.43 5.56 10.42
N SER A 212 11.35 4.80 10.60
CA SER A 212 11.26 3.38 10.23
C SER A 212 10.72 3.13 8.82
N SER A 213 10.46 4.21 8.06
CA SER A 213 9.97 4.14 6.69
C SER A 213 11.14 3.80 5.75
N ALA A 214 10.89 2.95 4.75
CA ALA A 214 11.91 2.54 3.79
C ALA A 214 11.43 2.50 2.34
N ILE A 215 12.33 2.82 1.40
CA ILE A 215 12.19 2.51 -0.03
C ILE A 215 13.28 1.52 -0.41
N ARG A 216 12.88 0.45 -1.11
CA ARG A 216 13.78 -0.51 -1.74
C ARG A 216 13.53 -0.55 -3.24
N ILE A 217 14.59 -0.37 -4.03
CA ILE A 217 14.51 -0.48 -5.49
C ILE A 217 15.37 -1.63 -5.98
N GLU A 218 14.81 -2.48 -6.85
CA GLU A 218 15.60 -3.48 -7.56
C GLU A 218 16.51 -2.81 -8.58
N ALA A 219 17.83 -2.96 -8.42
CA ALA A 219 18.82 -2.36 -9.32
C ALA A 219 19.04 -3.24 -10.56
N LEU A 220 18.05 -3.27 -11.47
CA LEU A 220 18.03 -4.18 -12.62
C LEU A 220 18.04 -3.48 -13.99
N SER A 221 17.89 -2.15 -14.06
CA SER A 221 17.65 -1.46 -15.33
C SER A 221 18.00 0.03 -15.36
N LEU A 222 17.48 0.73 -16.38
CA LEU A 222 17.53 2.18 -16.58
C LEU A 222 17.23 2.97 -15.31
N SER A 223 17.93 4.08 -15.17
CA SER A 223 17.75 5.03 -14.08
C SER A 223 16.39 5.71 -14.19
N GLN A 224 15.64 5.71 -13.09
CA GLN A 224 14.41 6.49 -12.91
C GLN A 224 14.60 7.50 -11.78
N THR A 225 13.81 8.57 -11.82
CA THR A 225 13.77 9.59 -10.76
C THR A 225 12.45 9.49 -10.00
N PHE A 226 12.54 9.26 -8.70
CA PHE A 226 11.38 9.18 -7.80
C PHE A 226 11.24 10.46 -6.99
N GLU A 227 10.04 11.02 -6.92
CA GLU A 227 9.73 12.14 -6.04
C GLU A 227 9.54 11.65 -4.61
N VAL A 228 10.41 12.08 -3.69
CA VAL A 228 10.41 11.60 -2.30
C VAL A 228 10.33 12.76 -1.32
N ALA A 229 9.27 12.79 -0.53
CA ALA A 229 9.10 13.73 0.57
C ALA A 229 9.43 13.08 1.91
N GLY A 230 9.84 13.89 2.89
CA GLY A 230 10.07 13.45 4.27
C GLY A 230 11.37 12.67 4.51
N TYR A 231 12.30 12.63 3.55
CA TYR A 231 13.59 11.96 3.73
C TYR A 231 14.42 12.66 4.82
N GLY A 232 14.84 11.92 5.84
CA GLY A 232 15.50 12.43 7.03
C GLY A 232 15.15 11.67 8.30
N ASN A 233 15.76 12.06 9.42
CA ASN A 233 15.59 11.41 10.72
C ASN A 233 15.88 9.88 10.68
N GLY A 234 16.81 9.45 9.82
CA GLY A 234 17.24 8.05 9.75
C GLY A 234 16.38 7.12 8.88
N ASN A 235 15.35 7.62 8.20
CA ASN A 235 14.61 6.79 7.24
C ASN A 235 15.48 6.39 6.03
N LEU A 236 15.10 5.28 5.38
CA LEU A 236 15.99 4.53 4.50
C LEU A 236 15.57 4.64 3.04
N ILE A 237 16.51 4.99 2.18
CA ILE A 237 16.41 4.81 0.73
C ILE A 237 17.52 3.85 0.32
N GLY A 238 17.20 2.80 -0.44
CA GLY A 238 18.21 1.85 -0.85
C GLY A 238 17.86 1.00 -2.06
N LEU A 239 18.84 0.21 -2.47
CA LEU A 239 18.81 -0.71 -3.59
C LEU A 239 18.78 -2.17 -3.12
N SER A 240 18.48 -3.07 -4.05
CA SER A 240 18.58 -4.52 -3.84
C SER A 240 20.00 -5.06 -3.87
N LEU A 241 20.96 -4.25 -4.35
CA LEU A 241 22.37 -4.57 -4.44
C LEU A 241 23.19 -3.67 -3.50
N PRO A 242 24.36 -4.13 -3.03
CA PRO A 242 25.30 -3.25 -2.35
C PRO A 242 25.62 -2.02 -3.21
N LEU A 243 25.60 -0.84 -2.58
CA LEU A 243 26.16 0.34 -3.22
C LEU A 243 27.66 0.10 -3.47
N ASN A 244 28.23 0.78 -4.46
CA ASN A 244 29.63 0.69 -4.86
C ASN A 244 30.18 -0.74 -5.17
N LEU A 245 29.33 -1.59 -5.78
CA LEU A 245 29.63 -2.99 -6.13
C LEU A 245 30.89 -3.18 -7.00
N ASP A 246 31.10 -2.34 -8.01
CA ASP A 246 32.18 -2.52 -9.01
C ASP A 246 33.56 -2.09 -8.50
N THR A 247 33.61 -1.19 -7.51
CA THR A 247 34.85 -0.78 -6.83
C THR A 247 34.54 0.12 -5.64
N ILE A 248 35.32 -0.02 -4.57
CA ILE A 248 35.28 0.89 -3.41
C ILE A 248 35.66 2.33 -3.80
N LEU A 249 36.30 2.53 -4.96
CA LEU A 249 36.73 3.83 -5.46
C LEU A 249 35.61 4.70 -6.02
N LEU A 250 34.43 4.13 -6.30
CA LEU A 250 33.26 4.91 -6.73
C LEU A 250 32.41 5.30 -5.51
N ASP A 251 31.92 6.54 -5.54
CA ASP A 251 31.02 7.02 -4.51
C ASP A 251 29.74 6.16 -4.48
N PRO A 252 29.30 5.68 -3.31
CA PRO A 252 28.08 4.87 -3.19
C PRO A 252 26.80 5.67 -3.49
N PHE A 253 26.88 6.99 -3.37
CA PHE A 253 25.80 7.91 -3.70
C PHE A 253 26.37 9.30 -4.07
N ARG A 254 25.52 10.12 -4.69
CA ARG A 254 25.80 11.54 -4.98
C ARG A 254 24.57 12.37 -4.67
N TYR A 255 24.75 13.53 -4.05
CA TYR A 255 23.67 14.48 -3.84
C TYR A 255 24.03 15.79 -4.55
N ASP A 256 23.15 16.22 -5.46
CA ASP A 256 23.26 17.53 -6.11
C ASP A 256 22.44 18.55 -5.34
N ALA A 257 23.12 19.44 -4.63
CA ALA A 257 22.48 20.48 -3.82
C ALA A 257 21.71 21.54 -4.63
N ARG A 258 21.94 21.63 -5.96
CA ARG A 258 21.22 22.56 -6.84
C ARG A 258 19.89 21.99 -7.31
N THR A 259 19.89 20.72 -7.71
CA THR A 259 18.68 20.05 -8.22
C THR A 259 17.91 19.32 -7.13
N GLY A 260 18.53 19.04 -5.98
CA GLY A 260 17.93 18.27 -4.90
C GLY A 260 17.84 16.77 -5.17
N ILE A 261 18.64 16.26 -6.12
CA ILE A 261 18.61 14.85 -6.51
C ILE A 261 19.69 14.07 -5.75
N LEU A 262 19.27 13.02 -5.05
CA LEU A 262 20.11 11.97 -4.50
C LEU A 262 20.17 10.80 -5.49
N THR A 263 21.35 10.48 -5.99
CA THR A 263 21.61 9.33 -6.86
C THR A 263 22.28 8.24 -6.05
N LEU A 264 21.69 7.03 -6.01
CA LEU A 264 22.34 5.83 -5.47
C LEU A 264 23.01 5.04 -6.59
N ILE A 265 24.20 4.51 -6.33
CA ILE A 265 25.08 3.91 -7.33
C ILE A 265 25.50 2.51 -6.90
N SER A 266 25.15 1.51 -7.72
CA SER A 266 25.59 0.11 -7.58
C SER A 266 26.21 -0.34 -8.90
N GLY A 267 27.51 -0.07 -9.05
CA GLY A 267 28.21 -0.34 -10.30
C GLY A 267 27.68 0.51 -11.45
N VAL A 268 27.25 -0.13 -12.54
CA VAL A 268 26.60 0.54 -13.68
C VAL A 268 25.15 0.93 -13.43
N PHE A 269 24.51 0.41 -12.38
CA PHE A 269 23.12 0.70 -12.05
C PHE A 269 23.01 1.93 -11.17
N THR A 270 22.15 2.87 -11.56
CA THR A 270 21.88 4.09 -10.80
C THR A 270 20.38 4.32 -10.65
N GLN A 271 19.96 4.84 -9.50
CA GLN A 271 18.59 5.28 -9.27
C GLN A 271 18.60 6.66 -8.62
N ASN A 272 17.68 7.52 -9.04
CA ASN A 272 17.62 8.91 -8.62
C ASN A 272 16.40 9.16 -7.74
N PHE A 273 16.57 10.00 -6.74
CA PHE A 273 15.53 10.38 -5.80
C PHE A 273 15.54 11.90 -5.68
N HIS A 274 14.48 12.57 -6.12
CA HIS A 274 14.32 13.99 -5.91
C HIS A 274 13.79 14.21 -4.49
N ILE A 275 14.74 14.47 -3.57
CA ILE A 275 14.50 14.67 -2.14
C ILE A 275 14.45 16.16 -1.75
N GLY A 276 14.76 17.04 -2.70
CA GLY A 276 14.81 18.48 -2.55
C GLY A 276 16.17 19.00 -2.06
N THR A 277 16.23 20.29 -1.79
CA THR A 277 17.46 21.03 -1.47
C THR A 277 17.71 21.15 0.04
N GLY A 278 18.92 21.58 0.42
CA GLY A 278 19.23 21.96 1.81
C GLY A 278 19.74 20.84 2.72
N TYR A 279 20.00 19.64 2.19
CA TYR A 279 20.64 18.56 2.95
C TYR A 279 22.14 18.82 3.14
N ASP A 280 22.67 18.58 4.34
CA ASP A 280 24.12 18.62 4.61
C ASP A 280 24.77 17.30 4.14
N PRO A 281 25.70 17.33 3.16
CA PRO A 281 26.38 16.13 2.66
C PRO A 281 27.05 15.26 3.74
N ARG A 282 27.43 15.84 4.88
CA ARG A 282 28.11 15.13 5.98
C ARG A 282 27.16 14.26 6.83
N LEU A 283 25.86 14.45 6.71
CA LEU A 283 24.84 13.73 7.48
C LEU A 283 24.27 12.52 6.72
N PHE A 284 24.65 12.33 5.46
CA PHE A 284 24.36 11.10 4.72
C PHE A 284 25.27 9.97 5.19
N GLN A 285 24.70 8.79 5.37
CA GLN A 285 25.43 7.61 5.82
C GLN A 285 24.99 6.38 5.04
N VAL A 286 25.98 5.64 4.50
CA VAL A 286 25.74 4.31 3.96
C VAL A 286 25.57 3.32 5.09
N VAL A 287 24.51 2.51 5.01
CA VAL A 287 24.16 1.52 6.03
C VAL A 287 23.89 0.16 5.42
N ASN A 288 23.89 -0.87 6.27
CA ASN A 288 23.25 -2.13 5.92
C ASN A 288 21.74 -1.88 5.88
N ALA A 289 21.16 -2.02 4.70
CA ALA A 289 19.77 -1.68 4.46
C ALA A 289 18.87 -2.82 4.93
N ASN A 290 18.27 -2.66 6.11
CA ASN A 290 17.23 -3.55 6.60
C ASN A 290 15.85 -2.99 6.24
N TYR A 291 15.15 -3.69 5.36
CA TYR A 291 13.86 -3.28 4.82
C TYR A 291 12.67 -3.89 5.58
N GLY A 292 12.92 -4.62 6.67
CA GLY A 292 11.91 -5.21 7.54
C GLY A 292 11.17 -6.43 6.96
N GLY A 293 10.49 -7.18 7.84
CA GLY A 293 9.74 -8.38 7.48
C GLY A 293 10.64 -9.47 6.89
N LEU A 294 10.21 -10.08 5.78
CA LEU A 294 10.97 -11.08 5.03
C LEU A 294 11.87 -10.48 3.91
N ILE A 295 11.97 -9.15 3.82
CA ILE A 295 12.79 -8.50 2.80
C ILE A 295 14.25 -8.55 3.24
N THR A 296 15.07 -9.27 2.47
CA THR A 296 16.47 -9.53 2.78
C THR A 296 17.25 -8.24 3.03
N THR A 297 18.06 -8.25 4.10
CA THR A 297 19.00 -7.16 4.39
C THR A 297 20.10 -7.11 3.34
N VAL A 298 20.37 -5.93 2.82
CA VAL A 298 21.44 -5.72 1.82
C VAL A 298 22.60 -4.99 2.50
N LEU A 299 23.76 -5.63 2.56
CA LEU A 299 24.96 -5.02 3.14
C LEU A 299 25.36 -3.79 2.31
N ARG A 300 25.57 -2.65 2.97
CA ARG A 300 25.83 -1.35 2.32
C ARG A 300 24.81 -1.01 1.22
N GLY A 301 23.57 -1.50 1.33
CA GLY A 301 22.56 -1.40 0.27
C GLY A 301 21.77 -0.09 0.26
N GLY A 302 22.00 0.82 1.20
CA GLY A 302 21.18 2.03 1.29
C GLY A 302 21.84 3.17 2.02
N VAL A 303 21.17 4.31 1.96
CA VAL A 303 21.60 5.59 2.54
C VAL A 303 20.51 6.11 3.45
N ILE A 304 20.91 6.52 4.64
CA ILE A 304 20.08 7.30 5.56
C ILE A 304 20.60 8.73 5.64
N TYR A 305 19.72 9.65 6.03
CA TYR A 305 20.11 11.00 6.43
C TYR A 305 19.85 11.19 7.92
N ASN A 306 20.91 11.43 8.69
CA ASN A 306 20.86 11.49 10.16
C ASN A 306 20.32 12.82 10.71
N GLY A 307 20.20 13.85 9.86
CA GLY A 307 19.62 15.13 10.25
C GLY A 307 18.10 15.19 10.11
N PRO A 308 17.46 16.27 10.59
CA PRO A 308 16.05 16.53 10.34
C PRO A 308 15.80 16.86 8.86
N VAL A 309 14.56 16.65 8.39
CA VAL A 309 14.15 17.05 7.03
C VAL A 309 14.38 18.56 6.86
N PRO A 310 15.22 19.00 5.89
CA PRO A 310 15.54 20.41 5.72
C PRO A 310 14.35 21.20 5.11
N SER A 311 14.35 22.52 5.30
CA SER A 311 13.27 23.39 4.79
C SER A 311 13.14 23.41 3.27
N GLY A 312 14.23 23.07 2.55
CA GLY A 312 14.25 22.98 1.08
C GLY A 312 13.88 21.60 0.52
N ALA A 313 13.53 20.64 1.37
CA ALA A 313 13.16 19.28 0.96
C ALA A 313 11.89 19.27 0.09
N THR A 314 11.72 18.22 -0.71
CA THR A 314 10.53 18.01 -1.54
C THR A 314 9.27 18.08 -0.68
N PRO A 315 8.32 18.98 -1.00
CA PRO A 315 7.11 19.15 -0.21
C PRO A 315 6.15 17.99 -0.41
N ALA A 316 5.44 17.61 0.65
CA ALA A 316 4.40 16.58 0.60
C ALA A 316 3.02 17.15 0.19
N ALA A 317 2.98 18.10 -0.75
CA ALA A 317 1.79 18.93 -1.01
C ALA A 317 0.57 18.15 -1.53
N ASN A 318 0.79 17.08 -2.30
CA ASN A 318 -0.23 16.14 -2.79
C ASN A 318 -0.52 14.98 -1.81
N CYS A 319 0.20 14.89 -0.69
CA CYS A 319 -0.03 13.86 0.32
C CYS A 319 -1.06 14.33 1.34
N ARG A 320 -2.16 13.59 1.44
CA ARG A 320 -3.20 13.82 2.46
C ARG A 320 -2.83 13.06 3.73
N GLN A 321 -3.23 13.58 4.89
CA GLN A 321 -3.01 12.89 6.16
C GLN A 321 -3.68 11.50 6.15
N CYS A 322 -2.93 10.47 6.58
CA CYS A 322 -3.48 9.15 6.79
C CYS A 322 -4.53 9.17 7.91
N ARG A 323 -5.68 8.53 7.64
CA ARG A 323 -6.82 8.46 8.57
C ARG A 323 -6.73 7.21 9.45
N ALA A 324 -7.27 7.31 10.65
CA ALA A 324 -7.41 6.15 11.53
C ALA A 324 -8.38 5.13 10.93
N PHE A 325 -8.22 3.86 11.33
CA PHE A 325 -9.16 2.82 10.96
C PHE A 325 -10.55 3.15 11.52
N PRO A 326 -11.63 3.10 10.72
CA PRO A 326 -12.96 3.43 11.22
C PRO A 326 -13.48 2.31 12.13
N ASP A 327 -14.24 2.71 13.15
CA ASP A 327 -15.06 1.78 13.93
C ASP A 327 -16.24 1.29 13.07
N ALA A 328 -16.56 0.00 13.21
CA ALA A 328 -17.76 -0.55 12.60
C ALA A 328 -19.00 -0.05 13.40
N PRO A 329 -20.07 0.40 12.73
CA PRO A 329 -21.35 0.72 13.36
C PRO A 329 -22.01 -0.50 14.01
#